data_AF-A0A5C6LMU5-F1
#
_entry.id   AF-A0A5C6LMU5-F1
#
_cell.length_a   1.000
_cell.length_b   1.000
_cell.length_c   1.000
_cell.angle_alpha   90.00
_cell.angle_beta   90.00
_cell.angle_gamma   90.00
#
_symmetry.space_group_name_H-M   'P 1'
#
loop_
_entity.id
_entity.type
_entity.pdbx_description
1 polymer ?
#
loop_
_entity_poly.entity_id
_entity_poly.type
_entity_poly.pdbx_seq_one_letter_code
_entity_poly.pdbx_strand_id
1 'polypeptide(L)'
;MKYISFLFIITATLSACSKFLEEDPTAHLSTTTYYKTAADAEAAINAVYAAARPQNFFALETRIAVGDIMSDDAEKGGGGASDVAEMQQLKLFVAKPDNGYVEGAWQANFHGIYLANLVLDRVPPIAMNETDKQKILGQARFSVLTFICS
;
A
#
# COMPACT_ATOMS: atom_id res chain seq x y z
N MET A 1 25.99 -28.78 52.67
CA MET A 1 26.68 -27.85 51.75
C MET A 1 26.71 -28.34 50.29
N LYS A 2 26.99 -29.63 50.00
CA LYS A 2 27.02 -30.16 48.61
C LYS A 2 25.70 -30.02 47.84
N TYR A 3 24.54 -30.18 48.50
CA TYR A 3 23.21 -30.09 47.85
C TYR A 3 22.77 -28.65 47.51
N ILE A 4 23.20 -27.66 48.30
CA ILE A 4 22.87 -26.24 48.06
C ILE A 4 23.60 -25.72 46.82
N SER A 5 24.85 -26.14 46.62
CA SER A 5 25.63 -25.80 45.43
C SER A 5 25.04 -26.43 44.16
N PHE A 6 24.44 -27.63 44.27
CA PHE A 6 23.80 -28.32 43.16
C PHE A 6 22.46 -27.66 42.76
N LEU A 7 21.69 -27.18 43.75
CA LEU A 7 20.44 -26.47 43.52
C LEU A 7 20.68 -25.12 42.82
N PHE A 8 21.76 -24.41 43.18
CA PHE A 8 22.13 -23.13 42.59
C PHE A 8 22.54 -23.25 41.11
N ILE A 9 23.24 -24.34 40.75
CA ILE A 9 23.63 -24.64 39.37
C ILE A 9 22.40 -24.94 38.51
N ILE A 10 21.41 -25.67 39.03
CA ILE A 10 20.16 -25.97 38.32
C ILE A 10 19.38 -24.68 38.04
N THR A 11 19.23 -23.79 39.03
CA THR A 11 18.53 -22.51 38.84
C THR A 11 19.23 -21.57 37.85
N ALA A 12 20.56 -21.59 37.79
CA ALA A 12 21.33 -20.78 36.83
C ALA A 12 21.19 -21.28 35.38
N THR A 13 21.01 -22.58 35.18
CA THR A 13 20.81 -23.16 33.83
C THR A 13 19.40 -22.91 33.27
N LEU A 14 18.40 -22.69 34.13
CA LEU A 14 17.02 -22.38 33.72
C LEU A 14 16.86 -20.93 33.23
N SER A 15 17.72 -19.99 33.65
CA SER A 15 17.67 -18.59 33.18
C SER A 15 18.37 -18.33 31.85
N ALA A 16 19.11 -19.30 31.30
CA ALA A 16 19.91 -19.11 30.09
C ALA A 16 19.11 -19.29 28.78
N CYS A 17 17.88 -19.79 28.83
CA CYS A 17 17.09 -20.16 27.64
C CYS A 17 16.14 -19.06 27.13
N SER A 18 16.22 -17.82 27.64
CA SER A 18 15.32 -16.74 27.22
C SER A 18 15.64 -16.17 25.83
N LYS A 19 16.87 -16.34 25.32
CA LYS A 19 17.29 -15.81 24.01
C LYS A 19 17.03 -16.73 22.81
N PHE A 20 16.62 -17.99 23.04
CA PHE A 20 16.35 -18.93 21.94
C PHE A 20 15.02 -18.63 21.21
N LEU A 21 14.12 -17.89 21.86
CA LEU A 21 12.77 -17.62 21.36
C LEU A 21 12.56 -16.17 20.88
N GLU A 22 13.63 -15.37 20.80
CA GLU A 22 13.59 -14.04 20.17
C GLU A 22 14.31 -14.10 18.82
N GLU A 23 13.60 -14.60 17.81
CA GLU A 23 14.02 -14.50 16.43
C GLU A 23 13.48 -13.18 15.88
N ASP A 24 14.34 -12.15 15.80
CA ASP A 24 13.99 -10.90 15.11
C ASP A 24 13.99 -11.20 13.61
N PRO A 25 12.84 -11.14 12.91
CA PRO A 25 12.80 -11.39 11.48
C PRO A 25 13.47 -10.19 10.79
N THR A 26 14.80 -10.24 10.70
CA THR A 26 15.64 -9.22 10.02
C THR A 26 15.23 -8.98 8.57
N ALA A 27 14.44 -9.89 7.97
CA ALA A 27 13.88 -9.78 6.63
C ALA A 27 12.44 -9.24 6.58
N HIS A 28 11.79 -8.90 7.70
CA HIS A 28 10.42 -8.37 7.71
C HIS A 28 10.41 -6.87 7.97
N LEU A 29 10.31 -6.13 6.88
CA LEU A 29 10.00 -4.71 6.91
C LEU A 29 8.54 -4.54 7.33
N SER A 30 8.33 -4.14 8.57
CA SER A 30 7.01 -3.74 9.07
C SER A 30 6.90 -2.22 9.02
N THR A 31 5.68 -1.70 9.07
CA THR A 31 5.45 -0.24 9.14
C THR A 31 6.10 0.38 10.38
N THR A 32 6.38 -0.38 11.43
CA THR A 32 7.07 0.08 12.65
C THR A 32 8.60 0.00 12.53
N THR A 33 9.15 -0.90 11.72
CA THR A 33 10.61 -1.11 11.59
C THR A 33 11.22 -0.46 10.34
N TYR A 34 10.40 -0.04 9.36
CA TYR A 34 10.85 0.49 8.07
C TYR A 34 11.25 1.98 8.08
N TYR A 35 10.47 2.86 8.74
CA TYR A 35 10.63 4.31 8.63
C TYR A 35 11.71 4.86 9.55
N LYS A 36 12.99 4.77 9.15
CA LYS A 36 14.13 5.15 10.01
C LYS A 36 15.00 6.24 9.41
N THR A 37 15.18 6.24 8.09
CA THR A 37 16.17 7.06 7.40
C THR A 37 15.53 7.96 6.33
N ALA A 38 16.27 8.96 5.87
CA ALA A 38 15.85 9.79 4.74
C ALA A 38 15.60 8.96 3.46
N ALA A 39 16.41 7.92 3.23
CA ALA A 39 16.24 7.02 2.10
C ALA A 39 14.93 6.21 2.20
N ASP A 40 14.54 5.80 3.41
CA ASP A 40 13.25 5.11 3.63
C ASP A 40 12.07 6.05 3.34
N ALA A 41 12.19 7.33 3.72
CA ALA A 41 11.18 8.34 3.43
C ALA A 41 11.03 8.59 1.91
N GLU A 42 12.15 8.68 1.19
CA GLU A 42 12.17 8.80 -0.27
C GLU A 42 11.58 7.56 -0.95
N ALA A 43 11.97 6.36 -0.50
CA ALA A 43 11.42 5.11 -1.01
C ALA A 43 9.91 5.01 -0.74
N ALA A 44 9.44 5.45 0.42
CA ALA A 44 8.03 5.44 0.77
C ALA A 44 7.20 6.37 -0.15
N ILE A 45 7.66 7.59 -0.42
CA ILE A 45 6.93 8.47 -1.36
C ILE A 45 7.01 7.94 -2.80
N ASN A 46 8.11 7.32 -3.20
CA ASN A 46 8.21 6.66 -4.50
C ASN A 46 7.21 5.50 -4.63
N ALA A 47 6.91 4.77 -3.55
CA ALA A 47 5.88 3.75 -3.55
C ALA A 47 4.47 4.33 -3.75
N VAL A 48 4.18 5.51 -3.18
CA VAL A 48 2.91 6.23 -3.44
C VAL A 48 2.79 6.57 -4.93
N TYR A 49 3.85 7.09 -5.55
CA TYR A 49 3.88 7.34 -6.99
C TYR A 49 3.74 6.06 -7.82
N ALA A 50 4.33 4.95 -7.38
CA ALA A 50 4.18 3.67 -8.04
C ALA A 50 2.72 3.18 -8.02
N ALA A 51 2.00 3.39 -6.91
CA ALA A 51 0.58 3.07 -6.79
C ALA A 51 -0.32 3.95 -7.69
N ALA A 52 0.12 5.17 -8.03
CA ALA A 52 -0.55 6.02 -9.00
C ALA A 52 -0.35 5.57 -10.45
N ARG A 53 0.58 4.63 -10.71
CA ARG A 53 0.79 4.16 -12.08
C ARG A 53 -0.39 3.29 -12.53
N PRO A 54 -0.94 3.56 -13.73
CA PRO A 54 -2.13 2.90 -14.23
C PRO A 54 -1.89 1.44 -14.70
N GLN A 55 -0.77 0.81 -14.33
CA GLN A 55 -0.47 -0.57 -14.74
C GLN A 55 -1.30 -1.64 -14.01
N ASN A 56 -2.15 -1.24 -13.07
CA ASN A 56 -3.24 -2.12 -12.65
C ASN A 56 -4.24 -2.17 -13.80
N PHE A 57 -4.35 -3.33 -14.46
CA PHE A 57 -5.20 -3.60 -15.62
C PHE A 57 -6.57 -2.92 -15.50
N PHE A 58 -7.20 -3.03 -14.33
CA PHE A 58 -8.49 -2.40 -14.03
C PHE A 58 -8.44 -0.86 -13.93
N ALA A 59 -7.38 -0.23 -13.41
CA ALA A 59 -7.36 1.21 -13.21
C ALA A 59 -7.27 2.01 -14.53
N LEU A 60 -6.45 1.55 -15.49
CA LEU A 60 -6.39 2.18 -16.82
C LEU A 60 -7.69 1.97 -17.59
N GLU A 61 -8.19 0.73 -17.57
CA GLU A 61 -9.39 0.37 -18.28
C GLU A 61 -10.63 1.02 -17.67
N THR A 62 -10.71 1.20 -16.35
CA THR A 62 -11.80 1.96 -15.72
C THR A 62 -11.77 3.43 -16.12
N ARG A 63 -10.59 4.04 -16.29
CA ARG A 63 -10.52 5.44 -16.76
C ARG A 63 -11.03 5.59 -18.19
N ILE A 64 -10.70 4.66 -19.09
CA ILE A 64 -11.23 4.67 -20.46
C ILE A 64 -12.72 4.32 -20.44
N ALA A 65 -13.13 3.36 -19.60
CA ALA A 65 -14.52 2.96 -19.48
C ALA A 65 -15.41 4.12 -19.02
N VAL A 66 -15.05 4.77 -17.91
CA VAL A 66 -15.83 5.87 -17.32
C VAL A 66 -15.65 7.19 -18.09
N GLY A 67 -14.43 7.44 -18.60
CA GLY A 67 -14.08 8.69 -19.27
C GLY A 67 -14.58 8.80 -20.70
N ASP A 68 -14.59 7.69 -21.45
CA ASP A 68 -14.92 7.69 -22.88
C ASP A 68 -16.06 6.70 -23.23
N ILE A 69 -15.99 5.43 -22.81
CA ILE A 69 -16.94 4.40 -23.27
C ILE A 69 -18.35 4.59 -22.67
N MET A 70 -18.43 5.12 -21.45
CA MET A 70 -19.68 5.50 -20.80
C MET A 70 -20.15 6.89 -21.23
N SER A 71 -19.36 7.64 -21.99
CA SER A 71 -19.82 8.84 -22.68
C SER A 71 -20.34 8.46 -24.08
N ASP A 72 -20.73 9.47 -24.86
CA ASP A 72 -21.11 9.32 -26.26
C ASP A 72 -19.91 9.47 -27.23
N ASP A 73 -18.69 9.62 -26.72
CA ASP A 73 -17.47 9.83 -27.52
C ASP A 73 -16.83 8.52 -28.01
N ALA A 74 -17.07 7.40 -27.32
CA ALA A 74 -16.46 6.12 -27.67
C ALA A 74 -17.40 4.91 -27.51
N GLU A 75 -17.08 3.86 -28.25
CA GLU A 75 -17.74 2.57 -28.21
C GLU A 75 -16.77 1.54 -27.62
N LYS A 76 -17.27 0.60 -26.80
CA LYS A 76 -16.45 -0.46 -26.19
C LYS A 76 -15.67 -1.30 -27.22
N GLY A 77 -16.21 -1.42 -28.44
CA GLY A 77 -15.65 -2.28 -29.49
C GLY A 77 -15.69 -3.77 -29.13
N GLY A 78 -14.78 -4.56 -29.69
CA GLY A 78 -14.63 -6.00 -29.43
C GLY A 78 -15.45 -6.91 -30.34
N GLY A 79 -15.27 -8.22 -30.17
CA GLY A 79 -15.86 -9.26 -31.03
C GLY A 79 -17.35 -9.55 -30.80
N GLY A 80 -17.96 -8.96 -29.76
CA GLY A 80 -19.37 -9.12 -29.42
C GLY A 80 -19.67 -8.68 -27.99
N ALA A 81 -20.94 -8.78 -27.57
CA ALA A 81 -21.39 -8.32 -26.25
C ALA A 81 -20.79 -9.11 -25.05
N SER A 82 -20.33 -10.33 -25.29
CA SER A 82 -19.66 -11.16 -24.27
C SER A 82 -18.17 -10.87 -24.13
N ASP A 83 -17.57 -10.15 -25.08
CA ASP A 83 -16.16 -9.77 -25.04
C ASP A 83 -15.97 -8.62 -24.04
N VAL A 84 -15.28 -8.89 -22.93
CA VAL A 84 -15.15 -7.97 -21.78
C VAL A 84 -16.52 -7.54 -21.24
N ALA A 85 -17.32 -8.51 -20.81
CA ALA A 85 -18.71 -8.31 -20.40
C ALA A 85 -18.89 -7.26 -19.28
N GLU A 86 -17.93 -7.13 -18.36
CA GLU A 86 -17.99 -6.12 -17.28
C GLU A 86 -17.88 -4.68 -17.80
N MET A 87 -17.09 -4.45 -18.84
CA MET A 87 -17.01 -3.15 -19.51
C MET A 87 -18.27 -2.87 -20.33
N GLN A 88 -18.87 -3.91 -20.93
CA GLN A 88 -20.17 -3.79 -21.59
C GLN A 88 -21.29 -3.40 -20.61
N GLN A 89 -21.26 -3.92 -19.38
CA GLN A 89 -22.21 -3.52 -18.35
C GLN A 89 -22.06 -2.06 -17.95
N LEU A 90 -20.82 -1.55 -17.87
CA LEU A 90 -20.55 -0.13 -17.62
C LEU A 90 -21.13 0.73 -18.74
N LYS A 91 -20.82 0.40 -20.01
CA LYS A 91 -21.36 1.08 -21.19
C LYS A 91 -22.91 1.15 -21.17
N LEU A 92 -23.55 0.04 -20.82
CA LEU A 92 -25.01 -0.07 -20.80
C LEU A 92 -25.64 0.46 -19.52
N PHE A 93 -24.86 1.00 -18.57
CA PHE A 93 -25.32 1.47 -17.27
C PHE A 93 -26.09 0.41 -16.45
N VAL A 94 -25.68 -0.86 -16.56
CA VAL A 94 -26.25 -2.02 -15.84
C VAL A 94 -25.21 -2.76 -15.00
N ALA A 95 -24.12 -2.08 -14.64
CA ALA A 95 -23.08 -2.63 -13.79
C ALA A 95 -23.63 -3.05 -12.43
N LYS A 96 -23.15 -4.21 -11.95
CA LYS A 96 -23.51 -4.78 -10.65
C LYS A 96 -22.49 -4.38 -9.59
N PRO A 97 -22.81 -4.54 -8.29
CA PRO A 97 -21.87 -4.25 -7.20
C PRO A 97 -20.55 -5.03 -7.25
N ASP A 98 -20.53 -6.17 -7.93
CA ASP A 98 -19.38 -7.07 -8.10
C ASP A 98 -18.63 -6.83 -9.42
N ASN A 99 -18.86 -5.71 -10.11
CA ASN A 99 -18.17 -5.38 -11.36
C ASN A 99 -16.68 -5.06 -11.08
N GLY A 100 -15.78 -5.87 -11.65
CA GLY A 100 -14.34 -5.81 -11.38
C GLY A 100 -13.66 -4.48 -11.74
N TYR A 101 -14.20 -3.72 -12.69
CA TYR A 101 -13.69 -2.38 -13.02
C TYR A 101 -13.97 -1.35 -11.91
N VAL A 102 -15.19 -1.39 -11.36
CA VAL A 102 -15.59 -0.51 -10.25
C VAL A 102 -14.81 -0.89 -8.99
N GLU A 103 -14.74 -2.19 -8.68
CA GLU A 103 -14.00 -2.69 -7.53
C GLU A 103 -12.50 -2.38 -7.65
N GLY A 104 -11.89 -2.66 -8.81
CA GLY A 104 -10.47 -2.44 -9.03
C GLY A 104 -10.07 -0.98 -8.93
N ALA A 105 -10.89 -0.06 -9.45
CA ALA A 105 -10.65 1.38 -9.30
C ALA A 105 -10.75 1.84 -7.84
N TRP A 106 -11.77 1.37 -7.11
CA TRP A 106 -11.91 1.62 -5.68
C TRP A 106 -10.68 1.14 -4.91
N GLN A 107 -10.29 -0.12 -5.08
CA GLN A 107 -9.14 -0.71 -4.40
C GLN A 107 -7.84 0.03 -4.72
N ALA A 108 -7.60 0.39 -5.98
CA ALA A 108 -6.41 1.12 -6.39
C ALA A 108 -6.32 2.51 -5.73
N ASN A 109 -7.41 3.27 -5.73
CA ASN A 109 -7.46 4.59 -5.10
C ASN A 109 -7.25 4.50 -3.59
N PHE A 110 -7.95 3.59 -2.89
CA PHE A 110 -7.79 3.43 -1.45
C PHE A 110 -6.41 2.87 -1.05
N HIS A 111 -5.80 2.04 -1.88
CA HIS A 111 -4.42 1.61 -1.68
C HIS A 111 -3.44 2.79 -1.78
N GLY A 112 -3.60 3.66 -2.79
CA GLY A 112 -2.81 4.88 -2.93
C GLY A 112 -2.98 5.84 -1.74
N ILE A 113 -4.23 6.07 -1.31
CA ILE A 113 -4.57 6.88 -0.12
C ILE A 113 -3.89 6.30 1.13
N TYR A 114 -3.96 4.98 1.32
CA TYR A 114 -3.34 4.30 2.44
C TYR A 114 -1.82 4.53 2.49
N LEU A 115 -1.11 4.33 1.37
CA LEU A 115 0.33 4.55 1.31
C LEU A 115 0.71 6.01 1.57
N ALA A 116 -0.05 6.96 1.01
CA ALA A 116 0.19 8.38 1.23
C ALA A 116 -0.01 8.76 2.71
N ASN A 117 -1.04 8.22 3.36
CA ASN A 117 -1.28 8.43 4.79
C ASN A 117 -0.18 7.81 5.66
N LEU A 118 0.38 6.66 5.28
CA LEU A 118 1.55 6.10 5.97
C LEU A 118 2.76 7.04 5.90
N VAL A 119 2.99 7.69 4.76
CA VAL A 119 4.06 8.70 4.63
C VAL A 119 3.80 9.87 5.58
N LEU A 120 2.57 10.38 5.62
CA LEU A 120 2.18 11.50 6.49
C LEU A 120 2.30 11.17 7.98
N ASP A 121 2.07 9.92 8.36
CA ASP A 121 2.14 9.45 9.75
C ASP A 121 3.58 9.13 10.19
N ARG A 122 4.38 8.50 9.31
CA ARG A 122 5.65 7.87 9.69
C ARG A 122 6.91 8.66 9.32
N VAL A 123 6.85 9.56 8.35
CA VAL A 123 8.00 10.41 7.97
C VAL A 123 8.28 11.59 8.93
N PRO A 124 7.30 12.23 9.59
CA PRO A 124 7.57 13.37 10.47
C PRO A 124 8.68 13.17 11.52
N PRO A 125 8.76 12.04 12.25
CA PRO A 125 9.78 11.83 13.28
C PRO A 125 11.19 11.51 12.72
N ILE A 126 11.35 11.27 11.41
CA ILE A 126 12.65 10.92 10.81
C ILE A 126 13.59 12.13 10.86
N ALA A 127 14.83 11.91 11.33
CA ALA A 127 15.88 12.92 11.29
C ALA A 127 16.47 13.02 9.87
N MET A 128 16.19 14.12 9.17
CA MET A 128 16.66 14.40 7.80
C MET A 128 16.66 15.91 7.51
N ASN A 129 17.11 16.31 6.32
CA ASN A 129 17.01 17.71 5.88
C ASN A 129 15.54 18.18 5.88
N GLU A 130 15.28 19.34 6.50
CA GLU A 130 13.91 19.83 6.69
C GLU A 130 13.23 20.22 5.37
N THR A 131 13.98 20.76 4.41
CA THR A 131 13.46 21.08 3.08
C THR A 131 12.98 19.81 2.36
N ASP A 132 13.78 18.75 2.41
CA ASP A 132 13.43 17.48 1.79
C ASP A 132 12.23 16.82 2.49
N LYS A 133 12.18 16.89 3.82
CA LYS A 133 11.03 16.40 4.59
C LYS A 133 9.75 17.10 4.19
N GLN A 134 9.74 18.44 4.14
CA GLN A 134 8.56 19.20 3.76
C GLN A 134 8.14 18.93 2.31
N LYS A 135 9.11 18.73 1.40
CA LYS A 135 8.84 18.30 0.03
C LYS A 135 8.15 16.94 -0.01
N ILE A 136 8.62 15.95 0.76
CA ILE A 136 8.00 14.61 0.83
C ILE A 136 6.58 14.69 1.38
N LEU A 137 6.37 15.39 2.49
CA LEU A 137 5.04 15.54 3.09
C LEU A 137 4.08 16.33 2.18
N GLY A 138 4.58 17.32 1.44
CA GLY A 138 3.81 18.05 0.43
C GLY A 138 3.34 17.13 -0.71
N GLN A 139 4.24 16.31 -1.25
CA GLN A 139 3.92 15.31 -2.27
C GLN A 139 2.86 14.32 -1.76
N ALA A 140 3.01 13.81 -0.53
CA ALA A 140 2.03 12.87 0.05
C ALA A 140 0.64 13.49 0.19
N ARG A 141 0.53 14.75 0.66
CA ARG A 141 -0.77 15.47 0.72
C ARG A 141 -1.40 15.64 -0.66
N PHE A 142 -0.59 16.00 -1.65
CA PHE A 142 -1.04 16.11 -3.03
C PHE A 142 -1.54 14.76 -3.57
N SER A 143 -0.83 13.66 -3.27
CA SER A 143 -1.25 12.31 -3.67
C SER A 143 -2.57 11.90 -3.04
N VAL A 144 -2.81 12.18 -1.75
CA VAL A 144 -4.11 11.91 -1.10
C VAL A 144 -5.25 12.58 -1.86
N LEU A 145 -5.13 13.88 -2.13
CA LEU A 145 -6.11 14.64 -2.91
C LEU A 145 -6.31 14.03 -4.30
N THR A 146 -5.21 13.66 -4.97
CA THR A 146 -5.26 13.07 -6.31
C THR A 146 -6.07 11.76 -6.31
N PHE A 147 -5.83 10.85 -5.37
CA PHE A 147 -6.54 9.57 -5.30
C PHE A 147 -8.01 9.70 -4.87
N ILE A 148 -8.38 10.77 -4.14
CA ILE A 148 -9.78 11.03 -3.79
C ILE A 148 -10.57 11.53 -5.01
N CYS A 149 -9.93 12.34 -5.86
CA CYS A 149 -10.57 12.94 -7.03
C CYS A 149 -10.47 12.08 -8.31
N SER A 150 -9.73 10.96 -8.27
CA SER A 150 -9.54 10.04 -9.40
C SER A 150 -10.61 8.97 -9.45
#